data_AF-A0A9E2F1R9-F1
#
_entry.id   AF-A0A9E2F1R9-F1
#
_cell.length_a   1.000
_cell.length_b   1.000
_cell.length_c   1.000
_cell.angle_alpha   90.00
_cell.angle_beta   90.00
_cell.angle_gamma   90.00
#
_symmetry.space_group_name_H-M   'P 1'
#
loop_
_entity.id
_entity.type
_entity.pdbx_description
1 polymer ?
#
loop_
_entity_poly.entity_id
_entity_poly.type
_entity_poly.pdbx_seq_one_letter_code
_entity_poly.pdbx_strand_id
1 'polypeptide(L)'
;MLTLFTKSPLPPKGNSVLLERFGYECARGNNRKELHTTVTAKEFNTLKGKPGFKIGIQKDRVNLITANNEIVGYWNKETLRSSFERKLPKLLYVKAETKGTGSDEEFWFNEAWLLSGFDFDNLICLLKEGTILVDIRIGQYPDGSPHDHGTGFRVFPDKLDLCFSHRERIM
;
A
#
# COMPACT_ATOMS: atom_id res chain seq x y z
N MET A 1 -3.52 -7.21 5.57
CA MET A 1 -2.23 -6.55 5.27
C MET A 1 -2.02 -5.35 6.18
N LEU A 2 -0.80 -5.15 6.66
CA LEU A 2 -0.39 -3.98 7.43
C LEU A 2 0.03 -2.85 6.48
N THR A 3 -0.33 -1.60 6.81
CA THR A 3 0.08 -0.43 6.01
C THR A 3 1.33 0.17 6.63
N LEU A 4 2.45 0.10 5.90
CA LEU A 4 3.71 0.71 6.35
C LEU A 4 3.57 2.23 6.27
N PHE A 5 3.29 2.75 5.08
CA PHE A 5 3.06 4.17 4.85
C PHE A 5 2.18 4.39 3.62
N THR A 6 1.69 5.62 3.48
CA THR A 6 0.94 6.06 2.29
C THR A 6 1.71 7.16 1.59
N LYS A 7 1.70 7.15 0.26
CA LYS A 7 2.27 8.24 -0.53
C LYS A 7 1.59 8.32 -1.89
N SER A 8 1.02 9.48 -2.21
CA SER A 8 0.44 9.73 -3.54
C SER A 8 1.52 9.74 -4.62
N PRO A 9 1.23 9.21 -5.82
CA PRO A 9 2.15 9.25 -6.95
C PRO A 9 2.30 10.66 -7.50
N LEU A 10 3.41 10.88 -8.20
CA LEU A 10 3.62 11.99 -9.12
C LEU A 10 3.10 11.62 -10.51
N PRO A 11 2.66 12.61 -11.31
CA PRO A 11 2.49 14.02 -10.95
C PRO A 11 1.35 14.25 -9.94
N PRO A 12 1.24 15.46 -9.33
CA PRO A 12 0.13 15.80 -8.45
C PRO A 12 -1.22 15.47 -9.10
N LYS A 13 -2.20 15.03 -8.29
CA LYS A 13 -3.49 14.51 -8.74
C LYS A 13 -3.42 13.20 -9.55
N GLY A 14 -2.27 12.50 -9.56
CA GLY A 14 -2.13 11.21 -10.23
C GLY A 14 -3.21 10.19 -9.83
N ASN A 15 -3.58 10.14 -8.54
CA ASN A 15 -4.66 9.28 -8.09
C ASN A 15 -6.04 9.66 -8.67
N SER A 16 -6.36 10.95 -8.79
CA SER A 16 -7.60 11.39 -9.45
C SER A 16 -7.63 10.97 -10.92
N VAL A 17 -6.52 11.12 -11.63
CA VAL A 17 -6.38 10.69 -13.04
C VAL A 17 -6.51 9.17 -13.17
N LEU A 18 -5.93 8.41 -12.24
CA LEU A 18 -6.07 6.95 -12.21
C LEU A 18 -7.53 6.53 -12.04
N LEU A 19 -8.25 7.15 -11.10
CA LEU A 19 -9.67 6.87 -10.87
C LEU A 19 -10.52 7.20 -12.09
N GLU A 20 -10.27 8.33 -12.74
CA GLU A 20 -11.02 8.75 -13.92
C GLU A 20 -10.86 7.76 -15.08
N ARG A 21 -9.63 7.31 -15.33
CA ARG A 21 -9.27 6.43 -16.45
C ARG A 21 -9.60 4.95 -16.19
N PHE A 22 -9.38 4.48 -14.96
CA PHE A 22 -9.38 3.04 -14.65
C PHE A 22 -10.43 2.63 -13.63
N GLY A 23 -11.17 3.59 -13.04
CA GLY A 23 -12.22 3.31 -12.07
C GLY A 23 -13.36 2.43 -12.61
N TYR A 24 -13.98 1.68 -11.71
CA TYR A 24 -15.24 0.96 -11.93
C TYR A 24 -16.34 1.59 -11.10
N GLU A 25 -17.58 1.39 -11.52
CA GLU A 25 -18.71 1.54 -10.62
C GLU A 25 -18.55 0.62 -9.40
N CYS A 26 -18.72 1.23 -8.22
CA CYS A 26 -18.74 0.54 -6.95
C CYS A 26 -19.85 -0.50 -6.96
N ALA A 27 -19.54 -1.71 -6.50
CA ALA A 27 -20.49 -2.83 -6.43
C ALA A 27 -21.76 -2.52 -5.61
N ARG A 28 -21.74 -1.46 -4.78
CA ARG A 28 -22.86 -1.01 -3.96
C ARG A 28 -23.96 -0.27 -4.75
N GLY A 29 -23.78 -0.01 -6.05
CA GLY A 29 -24.87 0.47 -6.93
C GLY A 29 -25.17 1.99 -6.84
N ASN A 30 -24.25 2.79 -6.30
CA ASN A 30 -24.48 4.21 -6.04
C ASN A 30 -23.97 5.14 -7.17
N ASN A 31 -23.73 4.64 -8.39
CA ASN A 31 -23.07 5.36 -9.50
C ASN A 31 -21.70 5.99 -9.15
N ARG A 32 -21.06 5.54 -8.07
CA ARG A 32 -19.73 6.03 -7.64
C ARG A 32 -18.64 5.21 -8.29
N LYS A 33 -17.59 5.86 -8.75
CA LYS A 33 -16.37 5.22 -9.19
C LYS A 33 -15.47 4.87 -8.01
N GLU A 34 -14.82 3.71 -8.10
CA GLU A 34 -13.75 3.30 -7.22
C GLU A 34 -12.63 2.60 -7.99
N LEU A 35 -11.44 2.62 -7.42
CA LEU A 35 -10.25 1.92 -7.89
C LEU A 35 -9.55 1.36 -6.66
N HIS A 36 -9.92 0.13 -6.31
CA HIS A 36 -9.32 -0.64 -5.21
C HIS A 36 -8.57 -1.83 -5.78
N THR A 37 -7.25 -1.72 -5.88
CA THR A 37 -6.46 -2.79 -6.48
C THR A 37 -5.06 -2.86 -5.88
N THR A 38 -4.57 -4.08 -5.71
CA THR A 38 -3.25 -4.39 -5.18
C THR A 38 -2.31 -4.69 -6.34
N VAL A 39 -1.14 -4.05 -6.36
CA VAL A 39 -0.17 -4.11 -7.45
C VAL A 39 1.15 -4.67 -6.92
N THR A 40 1.76 -5.57 -7.69
CA THR A 40 3.06 -6.20 -7.36
C THR A 40 4.11 -5.83 -8.41
N ALA A 41 5.40 -6.07 -8.14
CA ALA A 41 6.46 -5.90 -9.13
C ALA A 41 6.72 -7.16 -9.97
N LYS A 42 6.06 -8.28 -9.68
CA LYS A 42 6.27 -9.57 -10.35
C LYS A 42 5.47 -9.67 -11.63
N GLU A 43 4.18 -9.40 -11.53
CA GLU A 43 3.22 -9.59 -12.62
C GLU A 43 2.19 -8.46 -12.68
N PHE A 44 1.49 -8.38 -13.80
CA PHE A 44 0.34 -7.50 -13.91
C PHE A 44 -0.80 -8.07 -13.07
N ASN A 45 -1.42 -7.22 -12.27
CA ASN A 45 -2.63 -7.60 -11.57
C ASN A 45 -3.82 -7.68 -12.55
N THR A 46 -4.95 -8.17 -12.06
CA THR A 46 -6.20 -8.21 -12.81
C THR A 46 -7.09 -7.05 -12.39
N LEU A 47 -7.50 -6.24 -13.37
CA LEU A 47 -8.47 -5.17 -13.21
C LEU A 47 -9.64 -5.42 -14.17
N LYS A 48 -10.85 -5.65 -13.63
CA LYS A 48 -12.06 -6.01 -14.41
C LYS A 48 -11.86 -7.17 -15.40
N GLY A 49 -11.15 -8.22 -14.99
CA GLY A 49 -10.90 -9.39 -15.84
C GLY A 49 -9.87 -9.19 -16.96
N LYS A 50 -9.16 -8.06 -16.97
CA LYS A 50 -8.04 -7.78 -17.90
C LYS A 50 -6.77 -7.47 -17.13
N PRO A 51 -5.58 -7.64 -17.72
CA PRO A 51 -4.34 -7.15 -17.14
C PRO A 51 -4.41 -5.65 -16.85
N GLY A 52 -4.15 -5.26 -15.61
CA GLY A 52 -4.21 -3.89 -15.13
C GLY A 52 -2.82 -3.29 -15.00
N PHE A 53 -2.29 -3.31 -13.77
CA PHE A 53 -1.08 -2.61 -13.39
C PHE A 53 0.02 -3.54 -12.90
N LYS A 54 1.26 -3.07 -12.99
CA LYS A 54 2.46 -3.66 -12.40
C LYS A 54 3.33 -2.55 -11.82
N ILE A 55 4.16 -2.88 -10.84
CA ILE A 55 5.22 -2.00 -10.35
C ILE A 55 6.49 -2.21 -11.17
N GLY A 56 6.95 -1.15 -11.83
CA GLY A 56 8.23 -1.10 -12.53
C GLY A 56 9.27 -0.37 -11.68
N ILE A 57 10.41 -0.99 -11.38
CA ILE A 57 11.45 -0.39 -10.54
C ILE A 57 12.65 -0.01 -11.40
N GLN A 58 12.97 1.29 -11.43
CA GLN A 58 14.12 1.86 -12.13
C GLN A 58 15.19 2.30 -11.13
N LYS A 59 16.28 2.90 -11.63
CA LYS A 59 17.39 3.39 -10.80
C LYS A 59 16.92 4.36 -9.72
N ASP A 60 16.15 5.38 -10.09
CA ASP A 60 15.77 6.47 -9.19
C ASP A 60 14.27 6.53 -8.87
N ARG A 61 13.46 5.67 -9.50
CA ARG A 61 11.99 5.72 -9.43
C ARG A 61 11.35 4.34 -9.25
N VAL A 62 10.18 4.35 -8.63
CA VAL A 62 9.20 3.27 -8.62
C VAL A 62 8.01 3.74 -9.47
N ASN A 63 7.67 3.00 -10.50
CA ASN A 63 6.66 3.38 -11.48
C ASN A 63 5.44 2.45 -11.39
N LEU A 64 4.25 3.01 -11.56
CA LEU A 64 3.03 2.27 -11.83
C LEU A 64 2.88 2.19 -13.35
N ILE A 65 2.97 0.97 -13.88
CA ILE A 65 2.91 0.71 -15.33
C ILE A 65 1.65 -0.08 -15.70
N THR A 66 1.07 0.23 -16.85
CA THR A 66 -0.05 -0.54 -17.42
C THR A 66 0.46 -1.69 -18.27
N ALA A 67 -0.44 -2.62 -18.64
CA ALA A 67 -0.13 -3.72 -19.56
C ALA A 67 0.42 -3.26 -20.93
N ASN A 68 0.17 -2.00 -21.32
CA ASN A 68 0.70 -1.40 -22.55
C ASN A 68 2.05 -0.68 -22.34
N ASN A 69 2.72 -0.92 -21.20
CA ASN A 69 3.96 -0.25 -20.79
C ASN A 69 3.85 1.29 -20.63
N GLU A 70 2.64 1.82 -20.44
CA GLU A 70 2.44 3.24 -20.11
C GLU A 70 2.72 3.48 -18.62
N ILE A 71 3.52 4.50 -18.29
CA ILE A 71 3.71 4.96 -16.91
C ILE A 71 2.57 5.90 -16.55
N VAL A 72 1.70 5.46 -15.65
CA VAL A 72 0.51 6.23 -15.22
C VAL A 72 0.68 6.92 -13.86
N GLY A 73 1.82 6.68 -13.20
CA GLY A 73 2.22 7.36 -11.98
C GLY A 73 3.58 6.87 -11.52
N TYR A 74 4.29 7.66 -10.72
CA TYR A 74 5.59 7.24 -10.19
C TYR A 74 5.90 7.87 -8.83
N TRP A 75 6.88 7.29 -8.15
CA TRP A 75 7.45 7.81 -6.91
C TRP A 75 8.96 7.87 -7.07
N ASN A 76 9.54 9.04 -6.77
CA ASN A 76 10.99 9.15 -6.63
C ASN A 76 11.42 8.34 -5.40
N LYS A 77 12.49 7.55 -5.52
CA LYS A 77 13.00 6.72 -4.42
C LYS A 77 13.35 7.57 -3.20
N GLU A 78 13.98 8.72 -3.42
CA GLU A 78 14.30 9.67 -2.34
C GLU A 78 13.06 10.09 -1.56
N THR A 79 11.97 10.38 -2.26
CA THR A 79 10.70 10.75 -1.62
C THR A 79 10.10 9.60 -0.80
N LEU A 80 10.23 8.35 -1.27
CA LEU A 80 9.81 7.18 -0.52
C LEU A 80 10.70 6.97 0.71
N ARG A 81 12.02 7.09 0.55
CA ARG A 81 13.03 7.00 1.61
C ARG A 81 12.71 7.96 2.74
N SER A 82 12.60 9.26 2.45
CA SER A 82 12.31 10.26 3.48
C SER A 82 10.92 10.06 4.12
N SER A 83 9.94 9.54 3.38
CA SER A 83 8.61 9.26 3.94
C SER A 83 8.64 8.08 4.90
N PHE A 84 9.45 7.06 4.61
CA PHE A 84 9.59 5.89 5.45
C PHE A 84 10.43 6.16 6.69
N GLU A 85 11.63 6.74 6.52
CA GLU A 85 12.56 7.05 7.62
C GLU A 85 11.93 7.98 8.66
N ARG A 86 11.12 8.95 8.22
CA ARG A 86 10.36 9.83 9.12
C ARG A 86 9.28 9.08 9.91
N LYS A 87 8.62 8.10 9.29
CA LYS A 87 7.44 7.44 9.88
C LYS A 87 7.81 6.25 10.75
N LEU A 88 8.83 5.50 10.37
CA LEU A 88 9.16 4.19 10.94
C LEU A 88 10.63 4.08 11.41
N PRO A 89 11.15 5.04 12.21
CA PRO A 89 12.50 4.90 12.79
C PRO A 89 12.55 3.75 13.82
N LYS A 90 11.48 3.59 14.60
CA LYS A 90 11.18 2.45 15.47
C LYS A 90 9.67 2.24 15.47
N LEU A 91 9.23 0.99 15.58
CA LEU A 91 7.82 0.61 15.56
C LEU A 91 7.54 -0.32 16.73
N LEU A 92 6.54 0.01 17.54
CA LEU A 92 5.95 -0.93 18.49
C LEU A 92 4.82 -1.69 17.77
N TYR A 93 5.04 -2.96 17.49
CA TYR A 93 4.06 -3.84 16.86
C TYR A 93 3.34 -4.67 17.91
N VAL A 94 2.05 -4.38 18.12
CA VAL A 94 1.20 -5.07 19.11
C VAL A 94 0.20 -5.96 18.37
N LYS A 95 0.06 -7.20 18.84
CA LYS A 95 -0.93 -8.15 18.35
C LYS A 95 -2.02 -8.33 19.41
N ALA A 96 -3.23 -8.60 18.92
CA ALA A 96 -4.39 -8.88 19.75
C ALA A 96 -5.14 -10.09 19.21
N GLU A 97 -5.62 -10.92 20.14
CA GLU A 97 -6.69 -11.87 19.88
C GLU A 97 -8.03 -11.15 19.99
N THR A 98 -8.99 -11.52 19.13
CA THR A 98 -10.33 -10.93 19.16
C THR A 98 -11.38 -11.96 19.52
N LYS A 99 -12.44 -11.50 20.18
CA LYS A 99 -13.58 -12.33 20.57
C LYS A 99 -14.88 -11.54 20.35
N GLY A 100 -15.90 -12.19 19.80
CA GLY A 100 -17.16 -11.55 19.46
C GLY A 100 -17.12 -10.85 18.09
N THR A 101 -18.17 -10.07 17.79
CA THR A 101 -18.32 -9.27 16.57
C THR A 101 -19.19 -8.04 16.84
N GLY A 102 -19.12 -7.03 15.97
CA GLY A 102 -19.99 -5.86 16.06
C GLY A 102 -19.56 -4.88 17.14
N SER A 103 -20.53 -4.31 17.86
CA SER A 103 -20.26 -3.33 18.93
C SER A 103 -19.56 -3.93 20.15
N ASP A 104 -19.68 -5.24 20.34
CA ASP A 104 -19.24 -5.95 21.54
C ASP A 104 -17.97 -6.79 21.27
N GLU A 105 -17.23 -6.46 20.20
CA GLU A 105 -15.95 -7.11 19.90
C GLU A 105 -14.91 -6.74 20.98
N GLU A 106 -14.36 -7.76 21.62
CA GLU A 106 -13.33 -7.66 22.65
C GLU A 106 -11.94 -7.88 22.02
N PHE A 107 -10.94 -7.12 22.46
CA PHE A 107 -9.55 -7.21 21.99
C PHE A 107 -8.60 -7.48 23.15
N TRP A 108 -7.93 -8.63 23.12
CA TRP A 108 -6.91 -8.98 24.11
C TRP A 108 -5.52 -8.78 23.52
N PHE A 109 -4.88 -7.66 23.86
CA PHE A 109 -3.50 -7.35 23.46
C PHE A 109 -2.52 -8.17 24.30
N ASN A 110 -1.94 -9.22 23.70
CA ASN A 110 -1.20 -10.26 24.44
C ASN A 110 0.23 -10.50 23.94
N GLU A 111 0.67 -9.79 22.89
CA GLU A 111 2.01 -9.91 22.33
C GLU A 111 2.48 -8.56 21.77
N ALA A 112 3.72 -8.17 22.07
CA ALA A 112 4.29 -6.92 21.58
C ALA A 112 5.76 -7.04 21.19
N TRP A 113 6.13 -6.36 20.11
CA TRP A 113 7.47 -6.35 19.54
C TRP A 113 7.96 -4.94 19.27
N LEU A 114 9.19 -4.64 19.68
CA LEU A 114 9.90 -3.45 19.24
C LEU A 114 10.71 -3.77 17.98
N LEU A 115 10.34 -3.15 16.87
CA LEU A 115 11.00 -3.29 15.56
C LEU A 115 11.81 -2.03 15.26
N SER A 116 13.05 -2.19 14.80
CA SER A 116 13.92 -1.06 14.46
C SER A 116 14.98 -1.41 13.41
N GLY A 117 15.78 -0.42 13.00
CA GLY A 117 16.82 -0.58 12.00
C GLY A 117 16.22 -0.77 10.60
N PHE A 118 15.39 0.20 10.20
CA PHE A 118 14.84 0.24 8.85
C PHE A 118 15.94 0.35 7.79
N ASP A 119 15.74 -0.37 6.69
CA ASP A 119 16.59 -0.34 5.51
C ASP A 119 15.75 -0.08 4.24
N PHE A 120 15.96 1.08 3.63
CA PHE A 120 15.28 1.46 2.40
C PHE A 120 15.68 0.62 1.19
N ASP A 121 16.94 0.17 1.12
CA ASP A 121 17.38 -0.64 0.00
C ASP A 121 16.74 -2.04 0.08
N ASN A 122 16.58 -2.56 1.30
CA ASN A 122 15.79 -3.75 1.56
C ASN A 122 14.29 -3.54 1.20
N LEU A 123 13.69 -2.39 1.52
CA LEU A 123 12.32 -2.06 1.06
C LEU A 123 12.17 -2.20 -0.46
N ILE A 124 13.14 -1.71 -1.23
CA ILE A 124 13.15 -1.83 -2.69
C ILE A 124 13.30 -3.31 -3.12
N CYS A 125 14.11 -4.10 -2.42
CA CYS A 125 14.23 -5.54 -2.68
C CYS A 125 12.91 -6.27 -2.42
N LEU A 126 12.27 -6.04 -1.28
CA LEU A 126 10.98 -6.63 -0.92
C LEU A 126 9.85 -6.20 -1.88
N LEU A 127 9.89 -4.98 -2.41
CA LEU A 127 9.00 -4.54 -3.48
C LEU A 127 9.23 -5.34 -4.77
N LYS A 128 10.48 -5.52 -5.22
CA LYS A 128 10.83 -6.33 -6.39
C LYS A 128 10.36 -7.78 -6.25
N GLU A 129 10.52 -8.34 -5.06
CA GLU A 129 10.12 -9.70 -4.72
C GLU A 129 8.59 -9.87 -4.54
N GLY A 130 7.82 -8.78 -4.55
CA GLY A 130 6.38 -8.82 -4.32
C GLY A 130 6.00 -9.18 -2.88
N THR A 131 6.92 -9.04 -1.93
CA THR A 131 6.63 -9.16 -0.49
C THR A 131 5.94 -7.89 0.01
N ILE A 132 6.41 -6.73 -0.44
CA ILE A 132 5.71 -5.46 -0.27
C ILE A 132 4.86 -5.21 -1.51
N LEU A 133 3.60 -4.85 -1.25
CA LEU A 133 2.58 -4.60 -2.26
C LEU A 133 2.17 -3.12 -2.26
N VAL A 134 1.77 -2.62 -3.42
CA VAL A 134 1.28 -1.26 -3.58
C VAL A 134 -0.23 -1.29 -3.78
N ASP A 135 -0.96 -0.73 -2.83
CA ASP A 135 -2.41 -0.71 -2.79
C ASP A 135 -2.93 0.64 -3.27
N ILE A 136 -3.60 0.65 -4.42
CA ILE A 136 -4.39 1.78 -4.91
C ILE A 136 -5.77 1.68 -4.24
N ARG A 137 -6.17 2.72 -3.50
CA ARG A 137 -7.36 2.70 -2.63
C ARG A 137 -8.11 4.02 -2.77
N ILE A 138 -8.73 4.21 -3.92
CA ILE A 138 -9.36 5.47 -4.30
C ILE A 138 -10.85 5.22 -4.52
N GLY A 139 -11.70 5.94 -3.80
CA GLY A 139 -13.14 5.93 -3.99
C GLY A 139 -13.68 7.30 -4.40
N GLN A 140 -14.98 7.48 -4.23
CA GLN A 140 -15.65 8.78 -4.31
C GLN A 140 -16.54 9.03 -3.10
N TYR A 141 -16.60 10.28 -2.68
CA TYR A 141 -17.61 10.78 -1.75
C TYR A 141 -19.01 10.82 -2.41
N PRO A 142 -20.09 11.01 -1.62
CA PRO A 142 -21.45 11.13 -2.17
C PRO A 142 -21.63 12.24 -3.21
N ASP A 143 -20.85 13.31 -3.12
CA ASP A 143 -20.86 14.44 -4.05
C ASP A 143 -20.04 14.18 -5.35
N GLY A 144 -19.45 12.99 -5.49
CA GLY A 144 -18.64 12.60 -6.63
C GLY A 144 -17.16 13.04 -6.55
N SER A 145 -16.76 13.77 -5.52
CA SER A 145 -15.36 14.16 -5.33
C SER A 145 -14.48 12.94 -5.01
N PRO A 146 -13.21 12.89 -5.48
CA PRO A 146 -12.32 11.78 -5.18
C PRO A 146 -12.06 11.61 -3.68
N HIS A 147 -12.30 10.41 -3.16
CA HIS A 147 -11.96 10.02 -1.80
C HIS A 147 -10.70 9.15 -1.83
N ASP A 148 -9.54 9.78 -1.69
CA ASP A 148 -8.25 9.12 -1.77
C ASP A 148 -7.70 8.80 -0.36
N HIS A 149 -7.62 7.52 0.00
CA HIS A 149 -6.99 7.08 1.25
C HIS A 149 -5.45 7.09 1.19
N GLY A 150 -4.89 7.56 0.07
CA GLY A 150 -3.49 7.49 -0.28
C GLY A 150 -3.11 6.09 -0.76
N THR A 151 -2.20 6.05 -1.73
CA THR A 151 -1.61 4.79 -2.21
C THR A 151 -0.75 4.19 -1.10
N GLY A 152 -1.11 2.98 -0.67
CA GLY A 152 -0.50 2.33 0.49
C GLY A 152 0.63 1.39 0.08
N PHE A 153 1.77 1.48 0.74
CA PHE A 153 2.80 0.45 0.70
C PHE A 153 2.56 -0.50 1.87
N ARG A 154 2.24 -1.76 1.55
CA ARG A 154 1.68 -2.71 2.50
C ARG A 154 2.43 -4.03 2.48
N VAL A 155 2.40 -4.74 3.60
CA VAL A 155 3.05 -6.03 3.78
C VAL A 155 2.10 -6.97 4.53
N PHE A 156 2.23 -8.28 4.33
CA PHE A 156 1.51 -9.23 5.17
C PHE A 156 2.08 -9.25 6.60
N PRO A 157 1.25 -9.45 7.64
CA PRO A 157 1.70 -9.41 9.03
C PRO A 157 2.88 -10.35 9.33
N ASP A 158 2.86 -11.57 8.77
CA ASP A 158 3.91 -12.59 8.91
C ASP A 158 5.23 -12.24 8.19
N LYS A 159 5.22 -11.18 7.37
CA LYS A 159 6.37 -10.67 6.62
C LYS A 159 6.83 -9.30 7.12
N LEU A 160 6.18 -8.73 8.14
CA LEU A 160 6.53 -7.41 8.66
C LEU A 160 7.99 -7.35 9.13
N ASP A 161 8.44 -8.42 9.80
CA ASP A 161 9.80 -8.52 10.35
C ASP A 161 10.87 -8.40 9.27
N LEU A 162 10.59 -8.80 8.02
CA LEU A 162 11.54 -8.64 6.91
C LEU A 162 11.86 -7.18 6.61
N CYS A 163 11.02 -6.23 7.03
CA CYS A 163 11.23 -4.80 6.80
C CYS A 163 12.18 -4.16 7.82
N PHE A 164 12.63 -4.89 8.85
CA PHE A 164 13.41 -4.36 9.97
C PHE A 164 14.58 -5.28 10.30
N SER A 165 15.76 -4.72 10.62
CA SER A 165 16.94 -5.52 10.97
C SER A 165 16.99 -5.95 12.43
N HIS A 166 16.24 -5.27 13.30
CA HIS A 166 16.20 -5.57 14.74
C HIS A 166 14.77 -5.80 15.21
N ARG A 167 14.61 -6.83 16.05
CA ARG A 167 13.33 -7.25 16.62
C ARG A 167 13.52 -7.74 18.05
N GLU A 168 12.79 -7.13 18.97
CA GLU A 168 12.82 -7.45 20.38
C GLU A 168 11.40 -7.74 20.86
N ARG A 169 11.18 -8.87 21.55
CA ARG A 169 9.90 -9.14 22.20
C ARG A 169 9.86 -8.37 23.51
N ILE A 170 8.79 -7.61 23.73
CA ILE A 170 8.63 -6.83 24.97
C ILE A 170 7.40 -7.23 25.78
N MET A 171 6.54 -8.10 25.24
CA MET A 171 5.39 -8.75 25.90
C MET A 171 5.10 -10.10 25.25
#